data_AF-A0A090T357-F1
#
_entry.id   AF-A0A090T357-F1
#
_cell.length_a   1.000
_cell.length_b   1.000
_cell.length_c   1.000
_cell.angle_alpha   90.00
_cell.angle_beta   90.00
_cell.angle_gamma   90.00
#
_symmetry.space_group_name_H-M   'P 1'
#
loop_
_entity.id
_entity.type
_entity.pdbx_description
1 polymer ?
#
loop_
_entity_poly.entity_id
_entity_poly.type
_entity_poly.pdbx_seq_one_letter_code
_entity_poly.pdbx_strand_id
1 'polypeptide(L)'
;MREVYQALLSHWNVKGFRRSLIALSSRLHWHCHFIQKFESEAEMEFRPVNRAYEHLKYDNDPTKLDAWKRGNTGYPLVDACMRCLNATGYINFRMRAMLVSFLTHHLNIHWEHGVKHLARLFLDFEPGIHYPQFQMQAGVTGTNTIRIYNPTKQAIEHDPDGYFIHLWIPELASVPPPLLFEPWKLTGLEAQMYQLPEDSPYLNPVIDLDESSKSARERLWGFKRRLDVKQESKRILARHVRPD
;
A
#
# COMPACT_ATOMS: atom_id res chain seq x y z
N MET A 1 22.43 -5.11 12.13
CA MET A 1 21.70 -3.95 12.73
C MET A 1 22.55 -3.14 13.72
N ARG A 2 23.14 -3.76 14.77
CA ARG A 2 23.95 -3.03 15.76
C ARG A 2 25.10 -2.25 15.12
N GLU A 3 25.78 -2.84 14.14
CA GLU A 3 26.84 -2.17 13.37
C GLU A 3 26.34 -0.92 12.64
N VAL A 4 25.18 -1.00 11.97
CA VAL A 4 24.57 0.17 11.29
C VAL A 4 24.24 1.27 12.29
N TYR A 5 23.72 0.92 13.46
CA TYR A 5 23.42 1.89 14.51
C TYR A 5 24.69 2.54 15.08
N GLN A 6 25.74 1.75 15.35
CA GLN A 6 27.03 2.28 15.83
C GLN A 6 27.71 3.16 14.77
N ALA A 7 27.67 2.74 13.50
CA ALA A 7 28.15 3.55 12.38
C ALA A 7 27.40 4.89 12.30
N LEU A 8 26.06 4.87 12.43
CA LEU A 8 25.25 6.07 12.49
C LEU A 8 25.65 6.99 13.67
N LEU A 9 25.90 6.43 14.86
CA LEU A 9 26.32 7.21 16.03
C LEU A 9 27.71 7.83 15.85
N SER A 10 28.67 7.09 15.26
CA SER A 10 30.00 7.63 14.97
C SER A 10 29.96 8.83 14.00
N HIS A 11 28.91 8.92 13.17
CA HIS A 11 28.70 10.02 12.22
C HIS A 11 27.67 11.05 12.70
N TRP A 12 27.23 11.00 13.96
CA TRP A 12 26.11 11.80 14.45
C TRP A 12 26.31 13.32 14.31
N ASN A 13 27.56 13.78 14.38
CA ASN A 13 27.93 15.19 14.32
C ASN A 13 28.40 15.65 12.92
N VAL A 14 28.25 14.83 11.87
CA VAL A 14 28.60 15.25 10.51
C VAL A 14 27.71 16.42 10.09
N LYS A 15 28.34 17.56 9.77
CA LYS A 15 27.66 18.80 9.38
C LYS A 15 26.75 18.56 8.18
N GLY A 16 25.52 19.06 8.24
CA GLY A 16 24.52 18.93 7.17
C GLY A 16 23.65 17.67 7.23
N PHE A 17 24.02 16.63 7.99
CA PHE A 17 23.31 15.34 7.98
C PHE A 17 22.40 15.09 9.18
N ARG A 18 22.36 15.99 10.16
CA ARG A 18 21.64 15.78 11.44
C ARG A 18 20.19 15.31 11.27
N ARG A 19 19.41 15.98 10.40
CA ARG A 19 18.01 15.60 10.15
C ARG A 19 17.89 14.20 9.53
N SER A 20 18.73 13.89 8.55
CA SER A 20 18.74 12.58 7.87
C SER A 20 19.16 11.45 8.82
N LEU A 21 20.15 11.68 9.68
CA LEU A 21 20.59 10.69 10.68
C LEU A 21 19.53 10.46 11.76
N ILE A 22 18.81 11.50 12.19
CA ILE A 22 17.64 11.35 13.08
C ILE A 22 16.56 10.50 12.39
N ALA A 23 16.25 10.77 11.12
CA ALA A 23 15.26 10.01 10.37
C ALA A 23 15.67 8.53 10.20
N LEU A 24 16.94 8.27 9.87
CA LEU A 24 17.49 6.91 9.74
C LEU A 24 17.46 6.18 11.10
N SER A 25 17.89 6.83 12.17
CA SER A 25 17.82 6.29 13.53
C SER A 25 16.37 5.93 13.91
N SER A 26 15.41 6.80 13.58
CA SER A 26 13.99 6.50 13.76
C SER A 26 13.57 5.24 12.99
N ARG A 27 14.00 5.06 11.74
CA ARG A 27 13.69 3.83 10.95
C ARG A 27 14.27 2.57 11.60
N LEU A 28 15.46 2.63 12.18
CA LEU A 28 16.05 1.49 12.91
C LEU A 28 15.24 1.13 14.16
N HIS A 29 14.76 2.14 14.91
CA HIS A 29 13.85 1.89 16.04
C HIS A 29 12.51 1.30 15.58
N TRP A 30 11.94 1.80 14.48
CA TRP A 30 10.71 1.25 13.90
C TRP A 30 10.89 -0.21 13.51
N HIS A 31 12.02 -0.57 12.90
CA HIS A 31 12.35 -1.96 12.58
C HIS A 31 12.29 -2.85 13.83
N CYS A 32 13.00 -2.50 14.91
CA CYS A 32 12.95 -3.26 16.16
C CYS A 32 11.55 -3.32 16.76
N HIS A 33 10.83 -2.21 16.77
CA HIS A 33 9.49 -2.13 17.32
C HIS A 33 8.52 -3.09 16.61
N PHE A 34 8.58 -3.17 15.28
CA PHE A 34 7.72 -4.06 14.51
C PHE A 34 8.05 -5.54 14.72
N ILE A 35 9.34 -5.89 14.77
CA ILE A 35 9.77 -7.26 15.13
C ILE A 35 9.25 -7.65 16.52
N GLN A 36 9.48 -6.80 17.53
CA GLN A 36 9.01 -7.07 18.89
C GLN A 36 7.47 -7.21 18.95
N LYS A 37 6.75 -6.38 18.20
CA LYS A 37 5.29 -6.43 18.10
C LYS A 37 4.81 -7.76 17.52
N PHE A 38 5.47 -8.25 16.48
CA PHE A 38 5.18 -9.54 15.87
C PHE A 38 5.50 -10.70 16.82
N GLU A 39 6.68 -10.72 17.43
CA GLU A 39 7.06 -11.73 18.43
C GLU A 39 6.08 -11.78 19.61
N SER A 40 5.52 -10.61 19.97
CA SER A 40 4.52 -10.51 21.04
C SER A 40 3.12 -10.95 20.62
N GLU A 41 2.76 -11.03 19.33
CA GLU A 41 1.43 -11.49 18.87
C GLU A 41 1.50 -12.06 17.43
N ALA A 42 2.24 -13.15 17.25
CA ALA A 42 2.54 -13.73 15.93
C ALA A 42 1.29 -14.18 15.14
N GLU A 43 0.18 -14.43 15.84
CA GLU A 43 -1.14 -14.71 15.28
C GLU A 43 -1.61 -13.69 14.22
N MET A 44 -1.03 -12.48 14.19
CA MET A 44 -1.29 -11.49 13.15
C MET A 44 -0.88 -11.94 11.73
N GLU A 45 -0.12 -13.02 11.61
CA GLU A 45 0.10 -13.70 10.33
C GLU A 45 -1.21 -14.28 9.76
N PHE A 46 -2.05 -14.86 10.62
CA PHE A 46 -3.21 -15.66 10.21
C PHE A 46 -4.55 -14.93 10.35
N ARG A 47 -4.64 -13.98 11.29
CA ARG A 47 -5.89 -13.27 11.57
C ARG A 47 -5.64 -11.78 11.84
N PRO A 48 -6.66 -10.92 11.69
CA PRO A 48 -6.55 -9.53 12.14
C PRO A 48 -6.13 -9.45 13.61
N VAL A 49 -5.20 -8.53 13.90
CA VAL A 49 -4.78 -8.25 15.28
C VAL A 49 -5.97 -7.78 16.11
N ASN A 50 -6.87 -7.00 15.50
CA ASN A 50 -8.17 -6.68 16.06
C ASN A 50 -9.19 -7.71 15.60
N ARG A 51 -9.51 -8.66 16.48
CA ARG A 51 -10.31 -9.85 16.15
C ARG A 51 -11.70 -9.53 15.59
N ALA A 52 -12.27 -8.38 15.95
CA ALA A 52 -13.57 -7.97 15.43
C ALA A 52 -13.57 -7.82 13.90
N TYR A 53 -12.42 -7.54 13.27
CA TYR A 53 -12.29 -7.45 11.81
C TYR A 53 -12.39 -8.80 11.09
N GLU A 54 -12.40 -9.94 11.78
CA GLU A 54 -12.79 -11.23 11.19
C GLU A 54 -14.23 -11.20 10.67
N HIS A 55 -15.06 -10.29 11.18
CA HIS A 55 -16.45 -10.11 10.73
C HIS A 55 -16.61 -9.06 9.63
N LEU A 56 -15.52 -8.41 9.17
CA LEU A 56 -15.59 -7.47 8.05
C LEU A 56 -15.81 -8.25 6.75
N LYS A 57 -16.83 -7.87 5.98
CA LYS A 57 -17.18 -8.49 4.71
C LYS A 57 -16.40 -7.85 3.55
N TYR A 58 -16.05 -8.68 2.58
CA TYR A 58 -15.28 -8.35 1.38
C TYR A 58 -15.95 -9.02 0.17
N ASP A 59 -15.84 -8.39 -1.00
CA ASP A 59 -16.45 -8.93 -2.23
C ASP A 59 -15.59 -10.07 -2.80
N ASN A 60 -14.26 -9.97 -2.63
CA ASN A 60 -13.29 -10.97 -3.08
C ASN A 60 -13.43 -11.35 -4.58
N ASP A 61 -13.72 -10.35 -5.41
CA ASP A 61 -13.80 -10.51 -6.86
C ASP A 61 -12.46 -11.08 -7.41
N PRO A 62 -12.45 -12.30 -7.98
CA PRO A 62 -11.23 -12.95 -8.42
C PRO A 62 -10.60 -12.25 -9.64
N THR A 63 -11.41 -11.60 -10.48
CA THR A 63 -10.95 -10.87 -11.67
C THR A 63 -10.19 -9.62 -11.24
N LYS A 64 -10.73 -8.87 -10.27
CA LYS A 64 -10.04 -7.69 -9.69
C LYS A 64 -8.75 -8.07 -8.97
N LEU A 65 -8.77 -9.20 -8.25
CA LEU A 65 -7.58 -9.70 -7.57
C LEU A 65 -6.48 -10.08 -8.57
N ASP A 66 -6.82 -10.78 -9.64
CA ASP A 66 -5.86 -11.17 -10.68
C ASP A 66 -5.29 -9.94 -11.40
N ALA A 67 -6.15 -8.99 -11.78
CA ALA A 67 -5.72 -7.71 -12.36
C ALA A 67 -4.72 -6.97 -11.46
N TRP A 68 -4.99 -6.91 -10.15
CA TRP A 68 -4.07 -6.30 -9.18
C TRP A 68 -2.73 -7.03 -9.09
N LYS A 69 -2.72 -8.37 -9.03
CA LYS A 69 -1.48 -9.16 -8.96
C LYS A 69 -0.61 -9.02 -10.21
N ARG A 70 -1.23 -8.87 -11.36
CA ARG A 70 -0.55 -8.74 -12.67
C ARG A 70 -0.15 -7.31 -13.00
N GLY A 71 -0.70 -6.32 -12.29
CA GLY A 71 -0.52 -4.90 -12.62
C GLY A 71 -1.24 -4.52 -13.92
N ASN A 72 -2.51 -4.90 -14.02
CA ASN A 72 -3.44 -4.60 -15.13
C ASN A 72 -4.77 -4.05 -14.59
N THR A 73 -4.73 -3.24 -13.55
CA THR A 73 -5.93 -2.62 -12.93
C THR A 73 -6.47 -1.44 -13.74
N GLY A 74 -5.66 -0.89 -14.65
CA GLY A 74 -5.97 0.33 -15.38
C GLY A 74 -5.57 1.61 -14.66
N TYR A 75 -5.06 1.51 -13.42
CA TYR A 75 -4.50 2.63 -12.66
C TYR A 75 -2.98 2.64 -12.82
N PRO A 76 -2.40 3.58 -13.60
CA PRO A 76 -1.01 3.47 -14.06
C PRO A 76 0.02 3.35 -12.93
N LEU A 77 -0.12 4.12 -11.83
CA LEU A 77 0.81 4.01 -10.70
C LEU A 77 0.68 2.67 -9.96
N VAL A 78 -0.53 2.14 -9.80
CA VAL A 78 -0.77 0.83 -9.15
C VAL A 78 -0.10 -0.26 -9.98
N ASP A 79 -0.35 -0.23 -11.29
CA ASP A 79 0.16 -1.21 -12.24
C ASP A 79 1.68 -1.13 -12.36
N ALA A 80 2.25 0.07 -12.45
CA ALA A 80 3.69 0.30 -12.46
C ALA A 80 4.35 -0.24 -11.19
N CYS A 81 3.75 -0.01 -10.01
CA CYS A 81 4.26 -0.53 -8.75
C CYS A 81 4.24 -2.05 -8.70
N MET A 82 3.17 -2.69 -9.18
CA MET A 82 3.09 -4.16 -9.17
C MET A 82 4.05 -4.78 -10.18
N ARG A 83 4.16 -4.23 -11.40
CA ARG A 83 5.11 -4.70 -12.41
C ARG A 83 6.56 -4.52 -11.96
N CYS A 84 6.89 -3.38 -11.36
CA CYS A 84 8.18 -3.13 -10.72
C CYS A 84 8.48 -4.17 -9.64
N LEU A 85 7.51 -4.43 -8.76
CA LEU A 85 7.67 -5.39 -7.68
C LEU A 85 7.83 -6.82 -8.20
N ASN A 86 7.06 -7.23 -9.21
CA ASN A 86 7.19 -8.55 -9.85
C ASN A 86 8.56 -8.74 -10.50
N ALA A 87 9.12 -7.69 -11.11
CA ALA A 87 10.40 -7.77 -11.82
C ALA A 87 11.62 -7.67 -10.88
N THR A 88 11.53 -6.87 -9.81
CA THR A 88 12.70 -6.49 -8.99
C THR A 88 12.65 -7.01 -7.55
N GLY A 89 11.45 -7.37 -7.08
CA GLY A 89 11.22 -7.75 -5.69
C GLY A 89 11.36 -6.62 -4.67
N TYR A 90 11.37 -5.35 -5.11
CA TYR A 90 11.44 -4.21 -4.20
C TYR A 90 10.67 -2.98 -4.72
N ILE A 91 9.92 -2.34 -3.81
CA ILE A 91 9.36 -1.00 -3.99
C ILE A 91 9.40 -0.25 -2.66
N ASN A 92 9.42 1.09 -2.71
CA ASN A 92 9.49 1.89 -1.48
C ASN A 92 8.23 1.74 -0.61
N PHE A 93 8.36 2.06 0.68
CA PHE A 93 7.29 1.90 1.67
C PHE A 93 5.95 2.57 1.28
N ARG A 94 5.99 3.77 0.70
CA ARG A 94 4.78 4.50 0.33
C ARG A 94 4.01 3.76 -0.78
N MET A 95 4.72 3.18 -1.73
CA MET A 95 4.12 2.37 -2.79
C MET A 95 3.59 1.04 -2.26
N ARG A 96 4.27 0.41 -1.29
CA ARG A 96 3.72 -0.77 -0.59
C ARG A 96 2.39 -0.42 0.09
N ALA A 97 2.32 0.69 0.82
CA ALA A 97 1.10 1.13 1.49
C ALA A 97 -0.04 1.42 0.50
N MET A 98 0.27 2.07 -0.63
CA MET A 98 -0.70 2.32 -1.70
C MET A 98 -1.22 1.00 -2.31
N LEU A 99 -0.36 0.01 -2.59
CA LEU A 99 -0.81 -1.29 -3.13
C LEU A 99 -1.77 -2.00 -2.16
N VAL A 100 -1.49 -1.98 -0.86
CA VAL A 100 -2.36 -2.58 0.17
C VAL A 100 -3.68 -1.84 0.29
N SER A 101 -3.65 -0.50 0.32
CA SER A 101 -4.85 0.32 0.38
C SER A 101 -5.72 0.12 -0.86
N PHE A 102 -5.13 0.11 -2.06
CA PHE A 102 -5.86 -0.14 -3.30
C PHE A 102 -6.55 -1.51 -3.28
N LEU A 103 -5.84 -2.56 -2.89
CA LEU A 103 -6.41 -3.91 -2.79
C LEU A 103 -7.60 -4.00 -1.80
N THR A 104 -7.39 -3.53 -0.57
CA THR A 104 -8.34 -3.79 0.53
C THR A 104 -9.47 -2.76 0.62
N HIS A 105 -9.21 -1.53 0.20
CA HIS A 105 -10.19 -0.43 0.29
C HIS A 105 -10.94 -0.31 -1.02
N HIS A 106 -10.24 -0.10 -2.13
CA HIS A 106 -10.84 0.17 -3.42
C HIS A 106 -11.37 -1.08 -4.13
N LEU A 107 -10.57 -2.14 -4.20
CA LEU A 107 -11.02 -3.41 -4.80
C LEU A 107 -11.88 -4.26 -3.85
N ASN A 108 -11.97 -3.87 -2.57
CA ASN A 108 -12.70 -4.58 -1.52
C ASN A 108 -12.34 -6.09 -1.42
N ILE A 109 -11.05 -6.39 -1.51
CA ILE A 109 -10.51 -7.75 -1.38
C ILE A 109 -9.94 -7.98 0.02
N HIS A 110 -10.17 -9.18 0.56
CA HIS A 110 -9.65 -9.58 1.86
C HIS A 110 -8.12 -9.51 1.91
N TRP A 111 -7.59 -8.89 2.97
CA TRP A 111 -6.16 -8.59 3.14
C TRP A 111 -5.26 -9.83 3.02
N GLU A 112 -5.75 -11.01 3.41
CA GLU A 112 -5.02 -12.27 3.34
C GLU A 112 -4.58 -12.65 1.91
N HIS A 113 -5.35 -12.28 0.89
CA HIS A 113 -4.96 -12.52 -0.49
C HIS A 113 -3.74 -11.69 -0.89
N GLY A 114 -3.67 -10.45 -0.43
CA GLY A 114 -2.56 -9.55 -0.71
C GLY A 114 -1.34 -9.84 0.13
N VAL A 115 -1.52 -10.13 1.43
CA VAL A 115 -0.39 -10.35 2.35
C VAL A 115 0.45 -11.54 1.90
N LYS A 116 -0.21 -12.63 1.46
CA LYS A 116 0.45 -13.84 0.93
C LYS A 116 1.08 -13.59 -0.44
N HIS A 117 0.45 -12.79 -1.29
CA HIS A 117 1.00 -12.48 -2.60
C HIS A 117 2.27 -11.61 -2.48
N LEU A 118 2.19 -10.47 -1.79
CA LEU A 118 3.33 -9.57 -1.65
C LEU A 118 4.50 -10.21 -0.88
N ALA A 119 4.22 -11.05 0.12
CA ALA A 119 5.26 -11.78 0.84
C ALA A 119 6.15 -12.62 -0.08
N ARG A 120 5.59 -13.17 -1.17
CA ARG A 120 6.35 -13.98 -2.15
C ARG A 120 7.20 -13.15 -3.10
N LEU A 121 6.96 -11.85 -3.19
CA LEU A 121 7.66 -10.96 -4.12
C LEU A 121 8.82 -10.22 -3.44
N PHE A 122 8.67 -9.86 -2.15
CA PHE A 122 9.66 -9.03 -1.48
C PHE A 122 10.98 -9.76 -1.20
N LEU A 123 12.08 -9.24 -1.76
CA LEU A 123 13.44 -9.69 -1.41
C LEU A 123 13.83 -9.31 0.02
N ASP A 124 13.22 -8.26 0.55
CA ASP A 124 13.38 -7.78 1.92
C ASP A 124 12.23 -8.23 2.84
N PHE A 125 11.62 -9.37 2.53
CA PHE A 125 10.55 -9.93 3.36
C PHE A 125 11.07 -10.19 4.78
N GLU A 126 10.41 -9.56 5.75
CA GLU A 126 10.61 -9.78 7.17
C GLU A 126 9.21 -9.85 7.81
N PRO A 127 8.78 -11.01 8.36
CA PRO A 127 7.43 -11.18 8.90
C PRO A 127 7.11 -10.15 9.98
N GLY A 128 8.12 -9.80 10.80
CA GLY A 128 8.01 -8.79 11.85
C GLY A 128 7.64 -7.41 11.32
N ILE A 129 8.02 -7.07 10.08
CA ILE A 129 7.68 -5.80 9.45
C ILE A 129 6.44 -5.94 8.57
N HIS A 130 6.38 -7.02 7.79
CA HIS A 130 5.37 -7.24 6.76
C HIS A 130 3.97 -7.34 7.35
N TYR A 131 3.74 -8.25 8.30
CA TYR A 131 2.39 -8.49 8.82
C TYR A 131 1.79 -7.28 9.58
N PRO A 132 2.49 -6.63 10.53
CA PRO A 132 1.94 -5.46 11.19
C PRO A 132 1.70 -4.29 10.24
N GLN A 133 2.61 -4.05 9.28
CA GLN A 133 2.46 -2.96 8.32
C GLN A 133 1.31 -3.23 7.36
N PHE A 134 1.20 -4.44 6.82
CA PHE A 134 0.13 -4.82 5.92
C PHE A 134 -1.23 -4.61 6.60
N GLN A 135 -1.42 -5.12 7.82
CA GLN A 135 -2.66 -4.94 8.55
C GLN A 135 -2.96 -3.46 8.87
N MET A 136 -1.92 -2.67 9.18
CA MET A 136 -2.08 -1.23 9.41
C MET A 136 -2.60 -0.51 8.17
N GLN A 137 -2.04 -0.81 6.99
CA GLN A 137 -2.47 -0.19 5.73
C GLN A 137 -3.80 -0.74 5.23
N ALA A 138 -4.10 -2.02 5.50
CA ALA A 138 -5.41 -2.62 5.26
C ALA A 138 -6.52 -2.01 6.14
N GLY A 139 -6.17 -1.31 7.22
CA GLY A 139 -7.12 -0.67 8.12
C GLY A 139 -7.80 -1.64 9.10
N VAL A 140 -7.21 -2.82 9.33
CA VAL A 140 -7.78 -3.90 10.18
C VAL A 140 -7.20 -3.94 11.59
N THR A 141 -6.39 -2.96 11.99
CA THR A 141 -5.85 -2.86 13.35
C THR A 141 -6.79 -2.15 14.33
N GLY A 142 -7.70 -1.30 13.85
CA GLY A 142 -8.64 -0.51 14.65
C GLY A 142 -8.02 0.65 15.47
N THR A 143 -6.72 0.63 15.71
CA THR A 143 -5.99 1.63 16.51
C THR A 143 -5.56 2.87 15.72
N ASN A 144 -5.35 2.74 14.40
CA ASN A 144 -4.86 3.81 13.55
C ASN A 144 -5.99 4.48 12.75
N THR A 145 -5.74 5.70 12.27
CA THR A 145 -6.58 6.35 11.25
C THR A 145 -6.50 5.55 9.96
N ILE A 146 -7.66 5.23 9.38
CA ILE A 146 -7.75 4.56 8.07
C ILE A 146 -7.29 5.55 7.01
N ARG A 147 -6.29 5.16 6.22
CA ARG A 147 -5.78 5.94 5.09
C ARG A 147 -6.17 5.26 3.79
N ILE A 148 -7.08 5.88 3.04
CA ILE A 148 -7.48 5.45 1.70
C ILE A 148 -6.67 6.28 0.72
N TYR A 149 -5.78 5.63 -0.01
CA TYR A 149 -4.84 6.29 -0.93
C TYR A 149 -5.47 6.53 -2.29
N ASN A 150 -5.34 7.75 -2.82
CA ASN A 150 -5.69 8.02 -4.21
C ASN A 150 -4.42 7.84 -5.08
N PRO A 151 -4.33 6.78 -5.91
CA PRO A 151 -3.11 6.49 -6.68
C PRO A 151 -2.80 7.57 -7.72
N THR A 152 -3.81 8.14 -8.38
CA THR A 152 -3.66 9.21 -9.37
C THR A 152 -3.06 10.46 -8.73
N LYS A 153 -3.63 10.92 -7.62
CA LYS A 153 -3.12 12.09 -6.89
C LYS A 153 -1.68 11.87 -6.42
N GLN A 154 -1.39 10.68 -5.91
CA GLN A 154 -0.05 10.33 -5.44
C GLN A 154 0.98 10.31 -6.57
N ALA A 155 0.59 9.88 -7.77
CA ALA A 155 1.46 9.91 -8.95
C ALA A 155 1.81 11.36 -9.31
N ILE A 156 0.79 12.21 -9.45
CA ILE A 156 0.96 13.64 -9.79
C ILE A 156 1.85 14.37 -8.77
N GLU A 157 1.65 14.13 -7.47
CA GLU A 157 2.40 14.84 -6.41
C GLU A 157 3.88 14.44 -6.30
N HIS A 158 4.24 13.23 -6.73
CA HIS A 158 5.59 12.67 -6.49
C HIS A 158 6.39 12.39 -7.76
N ASP A 159 5.73 12.30 -8.90
CA ASP A 159 6.33 12.07 -10.20
C ASP A 159 5.48 12.78 -11.28
N PRO A 160 5.43 14.13 -11.29
CA PRO A 160 4.58 14.90 -12.19
C PRO A 160 4.92 14.70 -13.67
N ASP A 161 6.15 14.27 -13.96
CA ASP A 161 6.63 13.95 -15.31
C ASP A 161 6.37 12.48 -15.69
N GLY A 162 5.89 11.65 -14.75
CA GLY A 162 5.46 10.28 -15.03
C GLY A 162 6.58 9.29 -15.32
N TYR A 163 7.83 9.61 -15.00
CA TYR A 163 9.00 8.79 -15.34
C TYR A 163 8.87 7.35 -14.86
N PHE A 164 8.37 7.13 -13.65
CA PHE A 164 8.21 5.79 -13.10
C PHE A 164 7.12 5.00 -13.82
N ILE A 165 6.02 5.66 -14.20
CA ILE A 165 4.94 5.02 -14.95
C ILE A 165 5.43 4.65 -16.36
N HIS A 166 6.07 5.56 -17.09
CA HIS A 166 6.61 5.25 -18.42
C HIS A 166 7.64 4.13 -18.41
N LEU A 167 8.44 4.02 -17.34
CA LEU A 167 9.42 2.95 -17.20
C LEU A 167 8.77 1.57 -17.07
N TRP A 168 7.67 1.45 -16.34
CA TRP A 168 7.05 0.17 -16.00
C TRP A 168 5.80 -0.17 -16.83
N ILE A 169 5.23 0.83 -17.50
CA ILE A 169 4.07 0.71 -18.39
C ILE A 169 4.47 1.15 -19.80
N PRO A 170 5.19 0.30 -20.57
CA PRO A 170 5.61 0.64 -21.92
C PRO A 170 4.43 0.96 -22.85
N GLU A 171 3.24 0.43 -22.57
CA GLU A 171 2.00 0.71 -23.30
C GLU A 171 1.57 2.19 -23.21
N LEU A 172 2.02 2.91 -22.17
CA LEU A 172 1.74 4.33 -21.98
C LEU A 172 2.96 5.22 -22.27
N ALA A 173 4.06 4.68 -22.80
CA ALA A 173 5.32 5.41 -22.97
C ALA A 173 5.21 6.66 -23.86
N SER A 174 4.28 6.66 -24.83
CA SER A 174 4.02 7.80 -25.72
C SER A 174 2.96 8.78 -25.18
N VAL A 175 2.27 8.45 -24.09
CA VAL A 175 1.21 9.28 -23.51
C VAL A 175 1.87 10.38 -22.66
N PRO A 176 1.60 11.67 -22.92
CA PRO A 176 2.23 12.76 -22.18
C PRO A 176 1.69 12.86 -20.74
N PRO A 177 2.48 13.39 -19.78
CA PRO A 177 2.13 13.38 -18.36
C PRO A 177 0.74 13.93 -18.00
N PRO A 178 0.23 15.02 -18.62
CA PRO A 178 -1.12 15.52 -18.32
C PRO A 178 -2.24 14.52 -18.58
N LEU A 179 -2.02 13.55 -19.47
CA LEU A 179 -2.99 12.50 -19.84
C LEU A 179 -2.63 11.14 -19.23
N LEU A 180 -1.39 10.99 -18.75
CA LEU A 180 -0.82 9.73 -18.28
C LEU A 180 -1.48 9.20 -17.01
N PHE A 181 -1.90 10.08 -16.10
CA PHE A 181 -2.36 9.67 -14.78
C PHE A 181 -3.84 9.24 -14.75
N GLU A 182 -4.59 9.60 -15.78
CA GLU A 182 -6.02 9.27 -15.96
C GLU A 182 -6.32 8.89 -17.43
N PRO A 183 -5.69 7.84 -17.97
CA PRO A 183 -5.79 7.49 -19.39
C PRO A 183 -7.22 7.12 -19.83
N TRP A 184 -8.10 6.74 -18.90
CA TRP A 184 -9.52 6.50 -19.15
C TRP A 184 -10.32 7.76 -19.51
N LYS A 185 -9.72 8.95 -19.35
CA LYS A 185 -10.31 10.23 -19.79
C LYS A 185 -9.91 10.61 -21.22
N LEU A 186 -9.04 9.84 -21.88
CA LEU A 186 -8.67 10.06 -23.26
C LEU A 186 -9.90 9.98 -24.17
N THR A 187 -9.98 10.90 -25.12
CA THR A 187 -10.94 10.81 -26.22
C THR A 187 -10.57 9.66 -27.15
N GLY A 188 -11.54 9.17 -27.95
CA GLY A 188 -11.27 8.12 -28.93
C GLY A 188 -10.16 8.49 -29.94
N LEU A 189 -10.06 9.77 -30.31
CA LEU A 189 -8.98 10.26 -31.18
C LEU A 189 -7.61 10.22 -30.48
N GLU A 190 -7.53 10.61 -29.21
CA GLU A 190 -6.28 10.54 -28.46
C GLU A 190 -5.85 9.09 -28.20
N ALA A 191 -6.79 8.21 -27.86
CA ALA A 191 -6.51 6.78 -27.69
C ALA A 191 -5.93 6.16 -28.97
N GLN A 192 -6.50 6.48 -30.14
CA GLN A 192 -5.95 6.06 -31.43
C GLN A 192 -4.57 6.67 -31.71
N MET A 193 -4.40 7.97 -31.45
CA MET A 193 -3.13 8.68 -31.65
C MET A 193 -1.99 8.06 -30.83
N TYR A 194 -2.28 7.63 -29.61
CA TYR A 194 -1.33 6.94 -28.72
C TYR A 194 -1.38 5.41 -28.83
N GLN A 195 -2.08 4.87 -29.84
CA GLN A 195 -2.11 3.43 -30.16
C GLN A 195 -2.60 2.55 -28.99
N LEU A 196 -3.50 3.08 -28.16
CA LEU A 196 -4.17 2.29 -27.12
C LEU A 196 -5.35 1.54 -27.75
N PRO A 197 -5.38 0.19 -27.67
CA PRO A 197 -6.50 -0.58 -28.20
C PRO A 197 -7.77 -0.34 -27.35
N GLU A 198 -8.95 -0.54 -27.94
CA GLU A 198 -10.24 -0.28 -27.27
C GLU A 198 -10.44 -1.12 -25.99
N ASP A 199 -9.86 -2.32 -25.96
CA ASP A 199 -9.89 -3.24 -24.82
C ASP A 199 -8.75 -2.99 -23.81
N SER A 200 -7.97 -1.93 -24.00
CA SER A 200 -6.89 -1.55 -23.09
C SER A 200 -7.41 -1.40 -21.65
N PRO A 201 -6.73 -1.98 -20.64
CA PRO A 201 -7.10 -1.77 -19.24
C PRO A 201 -6.98 -0.30 -18.83
N TYR A 202 -6.15 0.49 -19.54
CA TYR A 202 -5.96 1.91 -19.27
C TYR A 202 -7.09 2.79 -19.81
N LEU A 203 -7.90 2.28 -20.75
CA LEU A 203 -9.15 2.93 -21.15
C LEU A 203 -10.33 2.44 -20.30
N ASN A 204 -10.23 1.22 -19.76
CA ASN A 204 -11.29 0.54 -19.01
C ASN A 204 -10.79 0.06 -17.64
N PRO A 205 -10.59 0.96 -16.65
CA PRO A 205 -10.10 0.58 -15.34
C PRO A 205 -11.08 -0.36 -14.61
N VAL A 206 -10.56 -1.26 -13.78
CA VAL A 206 -11.35 -2.32 -13.12
C VAL A 206 -12.38 -1.82 -12.10
N ILE A 207 -12.31 -0.54 -11.75
CA ILE A 207 -13.22 0.17 -10.83
C ILE A 207 -13.30 1.64 -11.21
N ASP A 208 -14.39 2.30 -10.81
CA ASP A 208 -14.44 3.74 -10.65
C ASP A 208 -13.81 4.15 -9.30
N LEU A 209 -12.86 5.09 -9.32
CA LEU A 209 -12.09 5.46 -8.13
C LEU A 209 -12.94 6.23 -7.11
N ASP A 210 -13.85 7.08 -7.57
CA ASP A 210 -14.64 7.95 -6.70
C ASP A 210 -15.74 7.17 -5.99
N GLU A 211 -16.44 6.30 -6.72
CA GLU A 211 -17.43 5.38 -6.17
C GLU A 211 -16.79 4.39 -5.19
N SER A 212 -15.66 3.76 -5.58
CA SER A 212 -14.94 2.84 -4.70
C SER A 212 -14.42 3.53 -3.44
N SER A 213 -13.90 4.76 -3.56
CA SER A 213 -13.45 5.57 -2.42
C SER A 213 -14.59 5.87 -1.45
N LYS A 214 -15.77 6.23 -1.97
CA LYS A 214 -16.94 6.53 -1.15
C LYS A 214 -17.42 5.28 -0.41
N SER A 215 -17.61 4.17 -1.12
CA SER A 215 -17.99 2.88 -0.55
C SER A 215 -17.00 2.40 0.52
N ALA A 216 -15.70 2.51 0.24
CA ALA A 216 -14.64 2.16 1.19
C ALA A 216 -14.70 3.01 2.46
N ARG A 217 -14.92 4.33 2.36
CA ARG A 217 -15.04 5.20 3.53
C ARG A 217 -16.22 4.80 4.40
N GLU A 218 -17.40 4.63 3.80
CA GLU A 218 -18.62 4.27 4.54
C GLU A 218 -18.44 2.92 5.26
N ARG A 219 -17.98 1.90 4.54
CA ARG A 219 -17.74 0.56 5.07
C ARG A 219 -16.71 0.55 6.20
N LEU A 220 -15.52 1.09 5.98
CA LEU A 220 -14.40 0.97 6.92
C LEU A 220 -14.60 1.86 8.15
N TRP A 221 -15.09 3.09 7.99
CA TRP A 221 -15.37 3.97 9.13
C TRP A 221 -16.62 3.54 9.90
N GLY A 222 -17.64 3.01 9.22
CA GLY A 222 -18.78 2.38 9.86
C GLY A 222 -18.35 1.22 10.73
N PHE A 223 -17.51 0.33 10.19
CA PHE A 223 -17.00 -0.83 10.94
C PHE A 223 -16.13 -0.41 12.14
N LYS A 224 -15.23 0.56 11.96
CA LYS A 224 -14.34 1.06 13.02
C LYS A 224 -15.10 1.60 14.25
N ARG A 225 -16.35 2.03 14.09
CA ARG A 225 -17.18 2.59 15.17
C ARG A 225 -17.81 1.53 16.08
N ARG A 226 -17.83 0.25 15.69
CA ARG A 226 -18.42 -0.84 16.49
C ARG A 226 -17.77 -0.97 17.87
N LEU A 227 -18.55 -1.42 18.85
CA LEU A 227 -18.11 -1.54 20.26
C LEU A 227 -17.00 -2.58 20.44
N ASP A 228 -17.14 -3.74 19.81
CA ASP A 228 -16.15 -4.83 19.82
C ASP A 228 -14.81 -4.39 19.21
N VAL A 229 -14.82 -3.65 18.10
CA VAL A 229 -13.60 -3.06 17.49
C VAL A 229 -12.89 -2.11 18.47
N LYS A 230 -13.65 -1.29 19.21
CA LYS A 230 -13.09 -0.37 20.22
C LYS A 230 -12.53 -1.11 21.43
N GLN A 231 -13.17 -2.19 21.88
CA GLN A 231 -12.68 -3.03 22.97
C GLN A 231 -11.34 -3.70 22.59
N GLU A 232 -11.27 -4.31 21.40
CA GLU A 232 -10.03 -4.91 20.90
C GLU A 232 -8.93 -3.85 20.70
N SER A 233 -9.27 -2.64 20.26
CA SER A 233 -8.29 -1.54 20.14
C SER A 233 -7.63 -1.21 21.47
N LYS A 234 -8.38 -1.21 22.59
CA LYS A 234 -7.81 -0.99 23.94
C LYS A 234 -6.85 -2.12 24.33
N ARG A 235 -7.22 -3.38 24.07
CA ARG A 235 -6.35 -4.55 24.31
C ARG A 235 -5.04 -4.44 23.54
N ILE A 236 -5.12 -4.07 22.26
CA ILE A 236 -3.95 -3.91 21.37
C ILE A 236 -3.02 -2.83 21.89
N LEU A 237 -3.56 -1.66 22.27
CA LEU A 237 -2.75 -0.57 22.82
C LEU A 237 -2.06 -0.99 24.12
N ALA A 238 -2.79 -1.65 25.03
CA ALA A 238 -2.22 -2.12 26.29
C ALA A 238 -1.08 -3.15 26.13
N ARG A 239 -1.11 -3.95 25.04
CA ARG A 239 -0.07 -4.96 24.75
C ARG A 239 1.13 -4.37 24.01
N HIS A 240 0.87 -3.51 23.03
CA HIS A 240 1.86 -3.14 22.01
C HIS A 240 2.39 -1.72 22.11
N VAL A 241 1.82 -0.91 23.00
CA VAL A 241 2.22 0.48 23.22
C VAL A 241 2.68 0.62 24.66
N ARG A 242 3.82 1.30 24.86
CA ARG A 242 4.26 1.63 26.22
C ARG A 242 3.27 2.62 26.82
N PRO A 243 2.79 2.41 28.06
CA PRO A 243 2.09 3.47 28.77
C PRO A 243 3.04 4.67 28.92
N ASP A 244 2.50 5.87 28.70
CA ASP A 244 3.19 7.13 28.96
C ASP A 244 3.52 7.29 30.44
#